data_AF-A0A952ZBR6-F1
#
_entry.id   AF-A0A952ZBR6-F1
#
_cell.length_a   1.000
_cell.length_b   1.000
_cell.length_c   1.000
_cell.angle_alpha   90.00
_cell.angle_beta   90.00
_cell.angle_gamma   90.00
#
_symmetry.space_group_name_H-M   'P 1'
#
loop_
_entity.id
_entity.type
_entity.pdbx_description
1 polymer ?
#
loop_
_entity_poly.entity_id
_entity_poly.type
_entity_poly.pdbx_seq_one_letter_code
_entity_poly.pdbx_strand_id
1 'polypeptide(L)'
;MRDVQARTRVQARILRLRLGNPGDVKPIGEGISEMRIDHDPGYRVYYVKRGALLVILLVVGAKPTQDKDIKTALKLAGMLQETIMAKRLSTRPYDAATYLKTEQECALYLQAAIDESDGDPALVIAALGDIARARGMMQLARETGLTREGLYKALSPEGNPSFATVMKVCKALGLKLHTEPADA
;
A
#
# COMPACT_ATOMS: atom_id res chain seq x y z
N MET A 1 -14.14 0.42 2.85
CA MET A 1 -14.22 -1.01 2.50
C MET A 1 -14.34 -1.83 3.78
N ARG A 2 -15.29 -2.78 3.85
CA ARG A 2 -15.55 -3.61 5.04
C ARG A 2 -14.62 -4.82 5.12
N ASP A 3 -14.26 -5.39 3.97
CA ASP A 3 -13.27 -6.47 3.88
C ASP A 3 -11.87 -5.94 4.23
N VAL A 4 -11.33 -6.42 5.35
CA VAL A 4 -10.02 -6.01 5.88
C VAL A 4 -8.87 -6.65 5.09
N GLN A 5 -9.02 -7.89 4.64
CA GLN A 5 -8.00 -8.59 3.84
C GLN A 5 -7.83 -7.92 2.48
N ALA A 6 -8.94 -7.66 1.80
CA ALA A 6 -8.91 -6.89 0.55
C ALA A 6 -8.26 -5.52 0.75
N ARG A 7 -8.56 -4.86 1.88
CA ARG A 7 -8.06 -3.50 2.12
C ARG A 7 -6.58 -3.50 2.32
N THR A 8 -6.05 -4.41 3.12
CA THR A 8 -4.60 -4.53 3.36
C THR A 8 -3.85 -4.91 2.09
N ARG A 9 -4.38 -5.80 1.25
CA ARG A 9 -3.83 -6.09 -0.09
C ARG A 9 -3.82 -4.88 -1.03
N VAL A 10 -4.92 -4.11 -1.09
CA VAL A 10 -4.96 -2.85 -1.84
C VAL A 10 -3.91 -1.85 -1.34
N GLN A 11 -3.77 -1.70 -0.02
CA GLN A 11 -2.76 -0.81 0.56
C GLN A 11 -1.34 -1.26 0.19
N ALA A 12 -1.04 -2.56 0.22
CA ALA A 12 0.27 -3.10 -0.13
C ALA A 12 0.59 -2.86 -1.61
N ARG A 13 -0.38 -3.08 -2.50
CA ARG A 13 -0.25 -2.77 -3.94
C ARG A 13 -0.05 -1.28 -4.23
N ILE A 14 -0.72 -0.39 -3.50
CA ILE A 14 -0.49 1.07 -3.62
C ILE A 14 0.93 1.44 -3.15
N LEU A 15 1.41 0.84 -2.06
CA LEU A 15 2.78 1.06 -1.60
C LEU A 15 3.78 0.56 -2.64
N ARG A 16 3.62 -0.66 -3.16
CA ARG A 16 4.45 -1.24 -4.22
C ARG A 16 4.50 -0.35 -5.47
N LEU A 17 3.34 0.15 -5.90
CA LEU A 17 3.22 1.12 -6.99
C LEU A 17 3.99 2.42 -6.70
N ARG A 18 3.90 2.95 -5.48
CA ARG A 18 4.63 4.15 -5.04
C ARG A 18 6.15 3.95 -5.08
N LEU A 19 6.62 2.74 -4.81
CA LEU A 19 8.04 2.36 -4.91
C LEU A 19 8.50 2.14 -6.36
N GLY A 20 7.62 2.31 -7.35
CA GLY A 20 7.95 2.22 -8.76
C GLY A 20 7.83 0.82 -9.35
N ASN A 21 7.36 -0.16 -8.59
CA ASN A 21 7.07 -1.50 -9.08
C ASN A 21 5.54 -1.70 -9.19
N PRO A 22 4.94 -1.50 -10.38
CA PRO A 22 3.49 -1.56 -10.51
C PRO A 22 2.92 -2.98 -10.45
N GLY A 23 3.69 -4.06 -10.63
CA GLY A 23 3.17 -5.44 -10.74
C GLY A 23 2.11 -5.60 -11.83
N ASP A 24 1.05 -6.39 -11.59
CA ASP A 24 -0.05 -6.60 -12.55
C ASP A 24 -0.89 -5.33 -12.77
N VAL A 25 -0.60 -4.64 -13.88
CA VAL A 25 -1.29 -3.43 -14.35
C VAL A 25 -1.57 -3.50 -15.84
N LYS A 26 -2.68 -2.89 -16.27
CA LYS A 26 -3.06 -2.75 -17.68
C LYS A 26 -3.45 -1.29 -17.99
N PRO A 27 -2.91 -0.67 -19.05
CA PRO A 27 -3.41 0.62 -19.51
C PRO A 27 -4.84 0.48 -20.06
N ILE A 28 -5.71 1.43 -19.73
CA ILE A 28 -7.11 1.42 -20.18
C ILE A 28 -7.50 2.66 -21.01
N GLY A 29 -6.52 3.50 -21.36
CA GLY A 29 -6.72 4.72 -22.15
C GLY A 29 -6.57 6.01 -21.33
N GLU A 30 -6.39 7.14 -22.03
CA GLU A 30 -6.34 8.49 -21.44
C GLU A 30 -5.34 8.69 -20.29
N GLY A 31 -4.23 7.91 -20.29
CA GLY A 31 -3.22 7.94 -19.24
C GLY A 31 -3.63 7.24 -17.93
N ILE A 32 -4.72 6.45 -17.96
CA ILE A 32 -5.22 5.68 -16.83
C ILE A 32 -4.72 4.24 -16.91
N SER A 33 -4.37 3.68 -15.75
CA SER A 33 -4.03 2.27 -15.58
C SER A 33 -4.99 1.60 -14.62
N GLU A 34 -5.41 0.38 -14.96
CA GLU A 34 -6.07 -0.58 -14.08
C GLU A 34 -4.99 -1.42 -13.39
N MET A 35 -4.92 -1.35 -12.06
CA MET A 35 -4.10 -2.23 -11.24
C MET A 35 -4.97 -3.36 -10.67
N ARG A 36 -4.47 -4.58 -10.81
CA ARG A 36 -5.15 -5.79 -10.37
C ARG A 36 -4.69 -6.19 -8.98
N ILE A 37 -5.65 -6.64 -8.17
CA ILE A 37 -5.42 -7.13 -6.82
C ILE A 37 -5.75 -8.61 -6.81
N ASP A 38 -4.79 -9.42 -6.40
CA ASP A 38 -4.98 -10.86 -6.26
C ASP A 38 -5.69 -11.17 -4.92
N HIS A 39 -7.01 -11.04 -4.96
CA HIS A 39 -7.93 -11.32 -3.86
C HIS A 39 -9.36 -11.36 -4.38
N ASP A 40 -10.12 -12.40 -4.05
CA ASP A 40 -11.54 -12.49 -4.40
C ASP A 40 -12.37 -11.40 -3.67
N PRO A 41 -13.32 -10.73 -4.35
CA PRO A 41 -13.94 -11.05 -5.65
C PRO A 41 -13.24 -10.46 -6.89
N GLY A 42 -11.95 -10.13 -6.82
CA GLY A 42 -11.16 -9.57 -7.91
C GLY A 42 -11.16 -8.04 -7.91
N TYR A 43 -10.56 -7.45 -6.87
CA TYR A 43 -10.47 -5.99 -6.76
C TYR A 43 -9.61 -5.36 -7.87
N ARG A 44 -9.95 -4.12 -8.21
CA ARG A 44 -9.23 -3.27 -9.17
C ARG A 44 -9.03 -1.86 -8.61
N VAL A 45 -7.86 -1.30 -8.85
CA VAL A 45 -7.52 0.08 -8.52
C VAL A 45 -7.23 0.83 -9.81
N TYR A 46 -8.01 1.87 -10.11
CA TYR A 46 -7.79 2.72 -11.27
C TYR A 46 -7.02 3.96 -10.83
N TYR A 47 -5.93 4.29 -11.53
CA TYR A 47 -5.09 5.41 -11.17
C TYR A 47 -4.50 6.12 -12.39
N VAL A 48 -4.10 7.38 -12.19
CA VAL A 48 -3.29 8.16 -13.14
C VAL A 48 -1.96 8.54 -12.52
N LYS A 49 -0.90 8.57 -13.33
CA LYS A 49 0.42 9.05 -12.93
C LYS A 49 0.71 10.39 -13.61
N ARG A 50 1.02 11.42 -12.82
CA ARG A 50 1.37 12.78 -13.28
C ARG A 50 2.73 13.15 -12.71
N GLY A 51 3.78 12.90 -13.47
CA GLY A 51 5.15 13.00 -12.96
C GLY A 51 5.34 12.09 -11.74
N ALA A 52 5.69 12.67 -10.59
CA ALA A 52 5.86 11.97 -9.32
C ALA A 52 4.54 11.71 -8.56
N LEU A 53 3.43 12.34 -8.98
CA LEU A 53 2.15 12.21 -8.29
C LEU A 53 1.35 11.01 -8.84
N LEU A 54 0.99 10.09 -7.95
CA LEU A 54 0.01 9.03 -8.22
C LEU A 54 -1.35 9.47 -7.67
N VAL A 55 -2.37 9.47 -8.53
CA VAL A 55 -3.75 9.79 -8.13
C VAL A 55 -4.61 8.54 -8.29
N ILE A 56 -5.09 8.01 -7.17
CA ILE A 56 -6.04 6.90 -7.16
C ILE A 56 -7.43 7.47 -7.43
N LEU A 57 -8.06 7.00 -8.52
CA LEU A 57 -9.39 7.44 -8.95
C LEU A 57 -10.48 6.63 -8.29
N LEU A 58 -10.29 5.31 -8.26
CA LEU A 58 -11.33 4.37 -7.85
C LEU A 58 -10.72 3.06 -7.36
N VAL A 59 -11.31 2.50 -6.30
CA VAL A 59 -11.07 1.12 -5.83
C VAL A 59 -12.40 0.40 -5.85
N VAL A 60 -12.51 -0.69 -6.60
CA VAL A 60 -13.75 -1.46 -6.78
C VAL A 60 -13.49 -2.94 -6.57
N GLY A 61 -14.48 -3.63 -5.98
CA GLY A 61 -14.46 -5.07 -5.77
C GLY A 61 -15.70 -5.69 -6.38
N ALA A 62 -15.52 -6.33 -7.55
CA ALA A 62 -16.37 -7.32 -8.23
C ALA A 62 -16.13 -7.23 -9.75
N LYS A 63 -15.85 -8.37 -10.41
CA LYS A 63 -15.69 -8.44 -11.88
C LYS A 63 -16.91 -7.97 -12.74
N PRO A 64 -18.19 -8.20 -12.38
CA PRO A 64 -19.32 -7.91 -13.29
C PRO A 64 -19.61 -6.41 -13.52
N THR A 65 -18.90 -5.47 -12.87
CA THR A 65 -19.09 -4.02 -13.07
C THR A 65 -17.98 -3.35 -13.86
N GLN A 66 -17.01 -4.11 -14.41
CA GLN A 66 -15.78 -3.57 -14.98
C GLN A 66 -16.01 -2.45 -16.02
N ASP A 67 -16.94 -2.62 -16.95
CA ASP A 67 -17.23 -1.59 -17.96
C ASP A 67 -17.74 -0.28 -17.36
N LYS A 68 -18.56 -0.36 -16.32
CA LYS A 68 -19.07 0.82 -15.60
C LYS A 68 -17.96 1.50 -14.81
N ASP A 69 -17.06 0.72 -14.23
CA ASP A 69 -15.94 1.22 -13.44
C ASP A 69 -14.92 1.92 -14.34
N ILE A 70 -14.62 1.36 -15.52
CA ILE A 70 -13.77 1.99 -16.54
C ILE A 70 -14.36 3.33 -17.00
N LYS A 71 -15.66 3.37 -17.32
CA LYS A 71 -16.34 4.63 -17.69
C LYS A 71 -16.26 5.68 -16.59
N THR A 72 -16.40 5.25 -15.34
CA THR A 72 -16.29 6.14 -14.17
C THR A 72 -14.85 6.66 -14.02
N ALA A 73 -13.84 5.79 -14.17
CA ALA A 73 -12.43 6.18 -14.10
C ALA A 73 -12.06 7.18 -15.21
N LEU A 74 -12.48 6.93 -16.46
CA LEU A 74 -12.27 7.86 -17.59
C LEU A 74 -12.88 9.24 -17.31
N LYS A 75 -14.13 9.27 -16.82
CA LYS A 75 -14.78 10.53 -16.44
C LYS A 75 -13.99 11.30 -15.36
N LEU A 76 -13.54 10.61 -14.31
CA LEU A 76 -12.76 11.23 -13.23
C LEU A 76 -11.41 11.75 -13.73
N ALA A 77 -10.74 11.01 -14.62
CA ALA A 77 -9.49 11.44 -15.22
C ALA A 77 -9.65 12.69 -16.09
N GLY A 78 -10.68 12.76 -16.92
CA GLY A 78 -11.02 13.95 -17.70
C GLY A 78 -11.28 15.18 -16.81
N MET A 79 -12.07 15.00 -15.74
CA MET A 79 -12.32 16.07 -14.77
C MET A 79 -11.03 16.56 -14.06
N LEU A 80 -10.05 15.69 -13.85
CA LEU A 80 -8.75 16.07 -13.28
C LEU A 80 -7.87 16.84 -14.27
N GLN A 81 -8.07 16.71 -15.58
CA GLN A 81 -7.29 17.43 -16.60
C GLN A 81 -7.80 18.88 -16.76
N GLU A 82 -9.10 19.10 -16.62
CA GLU A 82 -9.71 20.43 -16.74
C GLU A 82 -9.60 21.23 -15.44
N THR A 83 -8.90 22.37 -15.46
CA THR A 83 -8.64 23.20 -14.25
C THR A 83 -9.90 23.63 -13.50
N ILE A 84 -10.99 23.93 -14.20
CA ILE A 84 -12.27 24.36 -13.58
C ILE A 84 -12.99 23.16 -12.93
N MET A 85 -12.98 21.99 -13.56
CA MET A 85 -13.61 20.77 -13.04
C MET A 85 -12.78 20.11 -11.94
N ALA A 86 -11.45 20.21 -12.01
CA ALA A 86 -10.55 19.73 -10.98
C ALA A 86 -10.82 20.41 -9.63
N LYS A 87 -11.21 21.70 -9.63
CA LYS A 87 -11.63 22.42 -8.41
C LYS A 87 -12.90 21.84 -7.76
N ARG A 88 -13.70 21.08 -8.51
CA ARG A 88 -14.91 20.40 -8.00
C ARG A 88 -14.62 19.00 -7.45
N LEU A 89 -13.43 18.45 -7.70
CA LEU A 89 -13.02 17.16 -7.18
C LEU A 89 -12.42 17.33 -5.77
N SER A 90 -12.99 16.62 -4.80
CA SER A 90 -12.36 16.48 -3.48
C SER A 90 -11.31 15.38 -3.56
N THR A 91 -10.04 15.75 -3.42
CA THR A 91 -8.92 14.81 -3.29
C THR A 91 -8.34 14.92 -1.88
N ARG A 92 -7.73 13.83 -1.39
CA ARG A 92 -7.07 13.79 -0.09
C ARG A 92 -5.74 13.05 -0.23
N PRO A 93 -4.67 13.49 0.44
CA PRO A 93 -3.45 12.70 0.53
C PRO A 93 -3.75 11.31 1.10
N TYR A 94 -3.15 10.29 0.52
CA TYR A 94 -3.28 8.92 0.97
C TYR A 94 -2.09 8.54 1.86
N ASP A 95 -2.37 7.99 3.04
CA ASP A 95 -1.37 7.42 3.96
C ASP A 95 -1.90 6.11 4.55
N ALA A 96 -1.19 5.01 4.28
CA ALA A 96 -1.56 3.67 4.76
C ALA A 96 -1.65 3.62 6.29
N ALA A 97 -0.77 4.36 7.00
CA ALA A 97 -0.75 4.37 8.46
C ALA A 97 -2.08 4.79 9.10
N THR A 98 -2.90 5.58 8.40
CA THR A 98 -4.23 6.03 8.90
C THR A 98 -5.28 4.90 8.93
N TYR A 99 -5.01 3.77 8.29
CA TYR A 99 -5.90 2.61 8.18
C TYR A 99 -5.40 1.37 8.96
N LEU A 100 -4.24 1.45 9.61
CA LEU A 100 -3.60 0.35 10.35
C LEU A 100 -3.85 0.53 11.87
N LYS A 101 -5.09 0.32 12.30
CA LYS A 101 -5.57 0.63 13.66
C LYS A 101 -5.47 -0.57 14.61
N THR A 102 -5.51 -1.79 14.08
CA THR A 102 -5.49 -3.02 14.89
C THR A 102 -4.26 -3.87 14.59
N GLU A 103 -3.92 -4.77 15.52
CA GLU A 103 -2.87 -5.79 15.32
C GLU A 103 -3.13 -6.66 14.10
N GLN A 104 -4.39 -7.06 13.91
CA GLN A 104 -4.79 -7.86 12.76
C GLN A 104 -4.58 -7.11 11.44
N GLU A 105 -4.92 -5.81 11.38
CA GLU A 105 -4.70 -4.99 10.19
C GLU A 105 -3.20 -4.85 9.87
N CYS A 106 -2.36 -4.66 10.90
CA CYS A 106 -0.92 -4.59 10.73
C CYS A 106 -0.33 -5.91 10.20
N ALA A 107 -0.77 -7.05 10.78
CA ALA A 107 -0.30 -8.37 10.37
C ALA A 107 -0.70 -8.69 8.93
N LEU A 108 -1.97 -8.47 8.56
CA LEU A 108 -2.47 -8.70 7.21
C LEU A 108 -1.78 -7.79 6.19
N TYR A 109 -1.48 -6.54 6.57
CA TYR A 109 -0.76 -5.61 5.70
C TYR A 109 0.70 -6.01 5.48
N LEU A 110 1.41 -6.42 6.53
CA LEU A 110 2.78 -6.92 6.39
C LEU A 110 2.82 -8.21 5.58
N GLN A 111 1.88 -9.14 5.81
CA GLN A 111 1.77 -10.36 5.01
C GLN A 111 1.55 -10.03 3.54
N ALA A 112 0.57 -9.18 3.23
CA ALA A 112 0.34 -8.76 1.84
C ALA A 112 1.56 -8.08 1.21
N ALA A 113 2.36 -7.33 1.98
CA ALA A 113 3.62 -6.76 1.50
C ALA A 113 4.70 -7.82 1.23
N ILE A 114 4.75 -8.90 2.01
CA ILE A 114 5.66 -10.03 1.80
C ILE A 114 5.24 -10.79 0.53
N ASP A 115 3.95 -11.13 0.39
CA ASP A 115 3.40 -11.82 -0.79
C ASP A 115 3.69 -11.03 -2.08
N GLU A 116 3.57 -9.70 -2.03
CA GLU A 116 3.76 -8.80 -3.17
C GLU A 116 5.22 -8.43 -3.44
N SER A 117 6.15 -8.83 -2.58
CA SER A 117 7.54 -8.36 -2.64
C SER A 117 8.32 -8.94 -3.81
N ASP A 118 7.95 -10.13 -4.31
CA ASP A 118 8.76 -10.92 -5.25
C ASP A 118 10.24 -11.05 -4.79
N GLY A 119 10.46 -11.08 -3.47
CA GLY A 119 11.80 -11.14 -2.85
C GLY A 119 12.51 -9.79 -2.67
N ASP A 120 11.92 -8.67 -3.11
CA ASP A 120 12.45 -7.32 -2.87
C ASP A 120 12.14 -6.84 -1.44
N PRO A 121 13.15 -6.66 -0.57
CA PRO A 121 12.93 -6.26 0.81
C PRO A 121 12.37 -4.83 0.94
N ALA A 122 12.53 -3.96 -0.06
CA ALA A 122 12.12 -2.55 0.03
C ALA A 122 10.63 -2.39 0.35
N LEU A 123 9.77 -3.25 -0.23
CA LEU A 123 8.33 -3.23 0.04
C LEU A 123 8.02 -3.62 1.49
N VAL A 124 8.67 -4.68 1.98
CA VAL A 124 8.48 -5.19 3.35
C VAL A 124 8.98 -4.18 4.38
N ILE A 125 10.13 -3.56 4.13
CA ILE A 125 10.71 -2.52 4.99
C ILE A 125 9.81 -1.30 5.05
N ALA A 126 9.32 -0.82 3.90
CA ALA A 126 8.42 0.32 3.83
C ALA A 126 7.08 0.01 4.54
N ALA A 127 6.54 -1.21 4.41
CA ALA A 127 5.33 -1.63 5.11
C ALA A 127 5.54 -1.66 6.64
N LEU A 128 6.70 -2.13 7.13
CA LEU A 128 7.07 -2.02 8.54
C LEU A 128 7.17 -0.57 9.00
N GLY A 129 7.70 0.33 8.16
CA GLY A 129 7.73 1.76 8.40
C GLY A 129 6.34 2.36 8.57
N ASP A 130 5.39 1.98 7.72
CA ASP A 130 3.99 2.42 7.80
C ASP A 130 3.31 1.92 9.09
N ILE A 131 3.51 0.66 9.47
CA ILE A 131 3.00 0.10 10.73
C ILE A 131 3.63 0.80 11.94
N ALA A 132 4.95 1.02 11.92
CA ALA A 132 5.67 1.72 12.97
C ALA A 132 5.14 3.15 13.19
N ARG A 133 4.84 3.87 12.10
CA ARG A 133 4.20 5.19 12.17
C ARG A 133 2.80 5.11 12.74
N ALA A 134 2.00 4.11 12.37
CA ALA A 134 0.64 3.91 12.88
C ALA A 134 0.62 3.61 14.39
N ARG A 135 1.61 2.87 14.90
CA ARG A 135 1.74 2.54 16.33
C ARG A 135 2.42 3.60 17.18
N GLY A 136 3.15 4.52 16.56
CA GLY A 136 3.84 5.61 17.23
C GLY A 136 5.33 5.34 17.42
N MET A 137 6.15 6.13 16.73
CA MET A 137 7.60 5.94 16.68
C MET A 137 8.30 6.12 18.03
N MET A 138 7.75 6.93 18.93
CA MET A 138 8.34 7.17 20.26
C MET A 138 8.25 5.92 21.15
N GLN A 139 7.11 5.25 21.15
CA GLN A 139 6.92 4.01 21.89
C GLN A 139 7.80 2.90 21.32
N LEU A 140 7.83 2.77 19.98
CA LEU A 140 8.65 1.78 19.30
C LEU A 140 10.14 1.94 19.61
N ALA A 141 10.66 3.17 19.60
CA ALA A 141 12.04 3.46 19.98
C ALA A 141 12.37 2.97 21.40
N ARG A 142 11.49 3.23 22.36
CA ARG A 142 11.64 2.80 23.76
C ARG A 142 11.66 1.27 23.89
N GLU A 143 10.75 0.58 23.21
CA GLU A 143 10.61 -0.88 23.30
C GLU A 143 11.72 -1.64 22.57
N THR A 144 12.24 -1.07 21.47
CA THR A 144 13.31 -1.68 20.68
C THR A 144 14.72 -1.34 21.19
N GLY A 145 14.85 -0.27 21.99
CA GLY A 145 16.14 0.31 22.39
C GLY A 145 16.86 1.05 21.26
N LEU A 146 16.15 1.38 20.18
CA LEU A 146 16.69 2.10 19.02
C LEU A 146 16.32 3.58 19.09
N THR A 147 17.12 4.44 18.45
CA THR A 147 16.77 5.86 18.33
C THR A 147 15.63 6.06 17.32
N ARG A 148 14.81 7.10 17.51
CA ARG A 148 13.75 7.46 16.55
C ARG A 148 14.30 7.74 15.15
N GLU A 149 15.41 8.47 15.08
CA GLU A 149 16.10 8.75 13.82
C GLU A 149 16.61 7.47 13.15
N GLY A 150 17.20 6.57 13.94
CA GLY A 150 17.63 5.26 13.46
C GLY A 150 16.47 4.44 12.90
N LEU A 151 15.31 4.44 13.57
CA LEU A 151 14.11 3.78 13.07
C LEU A 151 13.59 4.40 11.77
N TYR A 152 13.52 5.73 11.66
CA TYR A 152 13.10 6.39 10.41
C TYR A 152 14.02 6.06 9.24
N LYS A 153 15.33 6.06 9.48
CA LYS A 153 16.32 5.71 8.45
C LYS A 153 16.30 4.22 8.09
N ALA A 154 16.15 3.35 9.09
CA ALA A 154 16.20 1.91 8.87
C ALA A 154 14.91 1.37 8.22
N LEU A 155 13.77 2.01 8.48
CA LEU A 155 12.46 1.60 7.96
C LEU A 155 11.96 2.46 6.78
N SER A 156 12.85 3.25 6.17
CA SER A 156 12.53 3.96 4.92
C SER A 156 12.61 3.00 3.73
N PRO A 157 12.04 3.37 2.56
CA PRO A 157 12.16 2.56 1.35
C PRO A 157 13.60 2.24 0.92
N GLU A 158 14.53 3.15 1.18
CA GLU A 158 15.97 3.00 0.90
C GLU A 158 16.76 2.46 2.11
N GLY A 159 16.06 2.12 3.20
CA GLY A 159 16.65 1.57 4.40
C GLY A 159 17.18 0.16 4.18
N ASN A 160 18.17 -0.22 5.01
CA ASN A 160 18.69 -1.60 5.04
C ASN A 160 18.83 -2.05 6.50
N PRO A 161 17.71 -2.30 7.19
CA PRO A 161 17.75 -2.75 8.57
C PRO A 161 18.38 -4.14 8.64
N SER A 162 19.27 -4.35 9.61
CA SER A 162 19.75 -5.71 9.90
C SER A 162 18.56 -6.62 10.24
N PHE A 163 18.68 -7.92 9.99
CA PHE A 163 17.63 -8.87 10.38
C PHE A 163 17.33 -8.80 11.90
N ALA A 164 18.34 -8.56 12.74
CA ALA A 164 18.14 -8.35 14.17
C ALA A 164 17.27 -7.11 14.47
N THR A 165 17.40 -6.04 13.69
CA THR A 165 16.54 -4.85 13.76
C THR A 165 15.11 -5.20 13.39
N VAL A 166 14.91 -5.93 12.28
CA VAL A 166 13.58 -6.39 11.84
C VAL A 166 12.90 -7.21 12.94
N MET A 167 13.60 -8.19 13.51
CA MET A 167 13.07 -9.04 14.58
C MET A 167 12.68 -8.24 15.83
N LYS A 168 13.49 -7.26 16.25
CA LYS A 168 13.16 -6.37 17.37
C LYS A 168 11.92 -5.52 17.09
N VAL A 169 11.82 -4.95 15.90
CA VAL A 169 10.69 -4.12 15.47
C VAL A 169 9.41 -4.96 15.40
N CYS A 170 9.43 -6.12 14.75
CA CYS A 170 8.28 -7.03 14.71
C CYS A 170 7.79 -7.38 16.12
N LYS A 171 8.70 -7.76 17.03
CA LYS A 171 8.37 -8.07 18.42
C LYS A 171 7.68 -6.90 19.12
N ALA A 172 8.24 -5.68 19.02
CA ALA A 172 7.67 -4.49 19.65
C ALA A 172 6.30 -4.10 19.05
N LEU A 173 6.08 -4.37 17.76
CA LEU A 173 4.79 -4.14 17.10
C LEU A 173 3.75 -5.24 17.38
N GLY A 174 4.08 -6.27 18.17
CA GLY A 174 3.21 -7.42 18.43
C GLY A 174 3.08 -8.38 17.24
N LEU A 175 4.00 -8.31 16.28
CA LEU A 175 4.01 -9.13 15.06
C LEU A 175 4.94 -10.35 15.21
N LYS A 176 4.54 -11.44 14.56
CA LYS A 176 5.35 -12.67 14.45
C LYS A 176 5.54 -13.01 12.98
N LEU A 177 6.78 -13.23 12.58
CA LEU A 177 7.08 -13.84 11.28
C LEU A 177 6.85 -15.35 11.38
N HIS A 178 6.27 -15.92 10.33
CA HIS A 178 6.09 -17.36 10.19
C HIS A 178 6.60 -17.79 8.81
N THR A 179 6.79 -19.09 8.65
CA THR A 179 7.23 -19.70 7.40
C THR A 179 6.15 -20.63 6.88
N GLU A 180 5.92 -20.60 5.58
CA GLU A 180 5.04 -21.52 4.86
C GLU A 180 5.79 -22.10 3.65
N PRO A 181 5.36 -23.25 3.10
CA PRO A 181 5.89 -23.75 1.83
C PRO A 181 5.67 -22.72 0.73
N ALA A 182 6.67 -22.49 -0.13
CA ALA A 182 6.43 -21.79 -1.39
C ALA A 182 5.58 -22.71 -2.27
N ASP A 183 4.51 -22.18 -2.88
CA ASP A 183 3.73 -22.92 -3.86
C ASP A 183 4.67 -23.46 -4.95
N ALA A 184 4.66 -24.79 -5.13
CA ALA A 184 5.56 -25.54 -6.01
C ALA A 184 5.17 -25.44 -7.49
#